data_AF-A0AAU3ICS2-F1
#
_entry.id   AF-A0AAU3ICS2-F1
#
_cell.length_a   1.000
_cell.length_b   1.000
_cell.length_c   1.000
_cell.angle_alpha   90.00
_cell.angle_beta   90.00
_cell.angle_gamma   90.00
#
_symmetry.space_group_name_H-M   'P 1'
#
loop_
_entity.id
_entity.type
_entity.pdbx_description
1 polymer ?
#
loop_
_entity_poly.entity_id
_entity_poly.type
_entity_poly.pdbx_seq_one_letter_code
_entity_poly.pdbx_strand_id
1 'polypeptide(L)'
;MWLFVLWLAIGHRVPERDSAQGILADVYRLANAAGLITVGIAISVAAYILGVIAARIGLSVTYAIGAALRRTPIAPITPGHQREVQVKQSVVYLVLSRLSERFSRDAAFRSRLLDRVISDPPADPPAETKAEWEQLALTDQWIRYWIVRQVVDAEKVADELQADSYDIVVRLRGTSDPVALEHDRLQAEGDFRIAVFGPLAAACVVLAIRWTPWCLLALPVLTCLIYLGVEARTEAEQGLAAALTAGRVNDPSLARLDAISVPLRDEGSTTTLGDPTATEPDPEQLQ
;
A
#
# COMPACT_ATOMS: atom_id res chain seq x y z
N MET A 1 -5.97 -5.88 -24.19
CA MET A 1 -6.45 -7.24 -23.85
C MET A 1 -7.97 -7.37 -23.84
N TRP A 2 -8.73 -6.49 -23.17
CA TRP A 2 -10.21 -6.60 -23.09
C TRP A 2 -10.93 -6.76 -24.43
N LEU A 3 -10.55 -6.02 -25.48
CA LEU A 3 -11.13 -6.22 -26.82
C LEU A 3 -10.92 -7.63 -27.37
N PHE A 4 -9.75 -8.22 -27.14
CA PHE A 4 -9.46 -9.58 -27.59
C PHE A 4 -10.35 -10.59 -26.86
N VAL A 5 -10.55 -10.41 -25.56
CA VAL A 5 -11.47 -11.24 -24.77
C VAL A 5 -12.90 -11.11 -25.28
N LEU A 6 -13.35 -9.88 -25.54
CA LEU A 6 -14.68 -9.62 -26.10
C LEU A 6 -14.81 -10.29 -27.47
N TRP A 7 -13.82 -10.13 -28.35
CA TRP A 7 -13.78 -10.78 -29.65
C TRP A 7 -13.84 -12.31 -29.53
N LEU A 8 -13.05 -12.92 -28.65
CA LEU A 8 -13.14 -14.36 -28.38
C LEU A 8 -14.53 -14.75 -27.87
N ALA A 9 -15.19 -13.90 -27.09
CA ALA A 9 -16.50 -14.16 -26.50
C ALA A 9 -17.65 -13.99 -27.48
N ILE A 10 -17.61 -13.06 -28.44
CA ILE A 10 -18.76 -12.80 -29.34
C ILE A 10 -18.44 -12.92 -30.83
N GLY A 11 -17.17 -12.92 -31.23
CA GLY A 11 -16.72 -12.87 -32.62
C GLY A 11 -17.37 -13.90 -33.53
N HIS A 12 -17.51 -15.15 -33.07
CA HIS A 12 -18.17 -16.21 -33.86
C HIS A 12 -19.68 -15.99 -34.13
N ARG A 13 -20.32 -15.04 -33.42
CA ARG A 13 -21.74 -14.69 -33.63
C ARG A 13 -21.90 -13.48 -34.52
N VAL A 14 -20.80 -12.81 -34.87
CA VAL A 14 -20.84 -11.63 -35.73
C VAL A 14 -21.11 -12.14 -37.15
N PRO A 15 -22.30 -11.88 -37.72
CA PRO A 15 -22.64 -12.33 -39.06
C PRO A 15 -21.71 -11.70 -40.10
N GLU A 16 -21.48 -12.43 -41.19
CA GLU A 16 -20.76 -11.91 -42.34
C GLU A 16 -21.50 -10.70 -42.93
N ARG A 17 -20.75 -9.79 -43.56
CA ARG A 17 -21.24 -8.51 -44.09
C ARG A 17 -22.50 -8.64 -44.93
N ASP A 18 -22.60 -9.70 -45.73
CA ASP A 18 -23.72 -9.92 -46.67
C ASP A 18 -24.96 -10.50 -45.98
N SER A 19 -24.79 -11.06 -44.78
CA SER A 19 -25.86 -11.67 -43.97
C SER A 19 -26.32 -10.78 -42.82
N ALA A 20 -25.61 -9.69 -42.55
CA ALA A 20 -25.93 -8.77 -41.46
C ALA A 20 -27.24 -8.02 -41.72
N GLN A 21 -28.09 -7.93 -40.70
CA GLN A 21 -29.36 -7.19 -40.73
C GLN A 21 -29.44 -6.20 -39.57
N GLY A 22 -30.26 -5.15 -39.72
CA GLY A 22 -30.47 -4.12 -38.70
C GLY A 22 -29.22 -3.28 -38.40
N ILE A 23 -29.01 -2.96 -37.12
CA ILE A 23 -27.93 -2.06 -36.65
C ILE A 23 -26.55 -2.51 -37.14
N LEU A 24 -26.30 -3.84 -37.21
CA LEU A 24 -25.01 -4.35 -37.65
C LEU A 24 -24.73 -4.05 -39.13
N ALA A 25 -25.76 -4.10 -39.98
CA ALA A 25 -25.65 -3.75 -41.39
C ALA A 25 -25.32 -2.26 -41.56
N ASP A 26 -25.92 -1.40 -40.73
CA ASP A 26 -25.63 0.04 -40.72
C ASP A 26 -24.21 0.33 -40.27
N VAL A 27 -23.70 -0.39 -39.26
CA VAL A 27 -22.30 -0.30 -38.84
C VAL A 27 -21.35 -0.69 -39.96
N TYR A 28 -21.63 -1.77 -40.71
CA TYR A 28 -20.81 -2.17 -41.87
C TYR A 28 -20.84 -1.14 -43.00
N ARG A 29 -22.02 -0.54 -43.28
CA ARG A 29 -22.15 0.53 -44.28
C ARG A 29 -21.36 1.76 -43.88
N LEU A 30 -21.47 2.19 -42.62
CA LEU A 30 -20.71 3.32 -42.07
C LEU A 30 -19.20 3.04 -42.11
N ALA A 31 -18.78 1.84 -41.73
CA ALA A 31 -17.38 1.44 -41.78
C ALA A 31 -16.81 1.48 -43.20
N ASN A 32 -17.59 1.03 -44.19
CA ASN A 32 -17.21 1.09 -45.60
C ASN A 32 -17.14 2.54 -46.13
N ALA A 33 -18.04 3.41 -45.69
CA ALA A 33 -18.07 4.82 -46.07
C ALA A 33 -16.91 5.62 -45.43
N ALA A 34 -16.60 5.35 -44.17
CA ALA A 34 -15.55 6.04 -43.43
C ALA A 34 -14.13 5.63 -43.86
N GLY A 35 -14.00 4.44 -44.47
CA GLY A 35 -12.72 3.86 -44.87
C GLY A 35 -12.02 3.10 -43.73
N LEU A 36 -11.16 2.15 -44.11
CA LEU A 36 -10.50 1.23 -43.17
C LEU A 36 -9.69 1.95 -42.08
N ILE A 37 -9.00 3.04 -42.45
CA ILE A 37 -8.16 3.83 -41.53
C ILE A 37 -9.02 4.45 -40.43
N THR A 38 -10.12 5.12 -40.79
CA THR A 38 -11.02 5.77 -39.83
C THR A 38 -11.65 4.77 -38.88
N VAL A 39 -12.05 3.60 -39.39
CA VAL A 39 -12.58 2.50 -38.58
C VAL A 39 -11.52 1.99 -37.60
N GLY A 40 -10.28 1.81 -38.06
CA GLY A 40 -9.16 1.44 -37.22
C GLY A 40 -8.97 2.41 -36.05
N ILE A 41 -8.95 3.72 -36.34
CA ILE A 41 -8.84 4.77 -35.32
C ILE A 41 -10.02 4.68 -34.32
N ALA A 42 -11.25 4.58 -34.80
CA ALA A 42 -12.43 4.50 -33.96
C ALA A 42 -12.39 3.27 -33.03
N ILE A 43 -12.00 2.10 -33.55
CA ILE A 43 -11.83 0.88 -32.77
C ILE A 43 -10.72 1.06 -31.73
N SER A 44 -9.59 1.64 -32.08
CA SER A 44 -8.48 1.91 -31.14
C SER A 44 -8.91 2.83 -30.00
N VAL A 45 -9.66 3.90 -30.29
CA VAL A 45 -10.20 4.80 -29.27
C VAL A 45 -11.20 4.08 -28.37
N ALA A 46 -12.13 3.30 -28.94
CA ALA A 46 -13.08 2.51 -28.17
C ALA A 46 -12.37 1.47 -27.28
N ALA A 47 -11.33 0.82 -27.80
CA ALA A 47 -10.47 -0.10 -27.06
C ALA A 47 -9.86 0.55 -25.83
N TYR A 48 -9.31 1.76 -26.03
CA TYR A 48 -8.67 2.53 -25.00
C TYR A 48 -9.66 2.92 -23.90
N ILE A 49 -10.81 3.49 -24.27
CA ILE A 49 -11.86 3.88 -23.31
C ILE A 49 -12.34 2.67 -22.51
N LEU A 50 -12.62 1.55 -23.18
CA LEU A 50 -13.05 0.32 -22.51
C LEU A 50 -11.95 -0.20 -21.58
N GLY A 51 -10.69 -0.13 -21.99
CA GLY A 51 -9.53 -0.49 -21.18
C GLY A 51 -9.44 0.35 -19.90
N VAL A 52 -9.57 1.68 -20.01
CA VAL A 52 -9.52 2.61 -18.87
C VAL A 52 -10.67 2.35 -17.89
N ILE A 53 -11.90 2.20 -18.40
CA ILE A 53 -13.08 1.90 -17.57
C ILE A 53 -12.92 0.55 -16.86
N ALA A 54 -12.53 -0.49 -17.61
CA ALA A 54 -12.37 -1.83 -17.05
C ALA A 54 -11.24 -1.92 -16.03
N ALA A 55 -10.12 -1.20 -16.24
CA ALA A 55 -9.04 -1.12 -15.26
C ALA A 55 -9.53 -0.48 -13.95
N ARG A 56 -10.26 0.64 -14.03
CA ARG A 56 -10.80 1.32 -12.86
C ARG A 56 -11.82 0.47 -12.09
N ILE A 57 -12.74 -0.19 -12.81
CA ILE A 57 -13.71 -1.11 -12.21
C ILE A 57 -12.99 -2.31 -11.59
N GLY A 58 -12.02 -2.90 -12.29
CA GLY A 58 -11.22 -4.03 -11.81
C GLY A 58 -10.53 -3.70 -10.49
N LEU A 59 -9.81 -2.57 -10.43
CA LEU A 59 -9.20 -2.09 -9.20
C LEU A 59 -10.23 -1.88 -8.09
N SER A 60 -11.36 -1.21 -8.38
CA SER A 60 -12.42 -0.97 -7.40
C SER A 60 -12.99 -2.28 -6.83
N VAL A 61 -13.21 -3.29 -7.69
CA VAL A 61 -13.71 -4.60 -7.29
C VAL A 61 -12.67 -5.34 -6.46
N THR A 62 -11.41 -5.34 -6.88
CA THR A 62 -10.32 -5.96 -6.10
C THR A 62 -10.19 -5.31 -4.72
N TYR A 63 -10.31 -3.98 -4.61
CA TYR A 63 -10.31 -3.29 -3.32
C TYR A 63 -11.55 -3.62 -2.48
N ALA A 64 -12.74 -3.68 -3.08
CA ALA A 64 -13.97 -4.05 -2.37
C ALA A 64 -13.92 -5.49 -1.85
N ILE A 65 -13.43 -6.43 -2.66
CA ILE A 65 -13.21 -7.82 -2.26
C ILE A 65 -12.17 -7.89 -1.15
N GLY A 66 -11.05 -7.18 -1.29
CA GLY A 66 -10.02 -7.11 -0.25
C GLY A 66 -10.56 -6.54 1.08
N ALA A 67 -11.39 -5.50 1.02
CA ALA A 67 -12.06 -4.94 2.19
C ALA A 67 -13.07 -5.92 2.82
N ALA A 68 -13.81 -6.67 2.01
CA ALA A 68 -14.72 -7.69 2.50
C ALA A 68 -13.96 -8.86 3.15
N LEU A 69 -12.89 -9.35 2.50
CA LEU A 69 -12.03 -10.41 3.04
C LEU A 69 -11.33 -9.99 4.32
N ARG A 70 -10.97 -8.71 4.47
CA ARG A 70 -10.39 -8.17 5.73
C ARG A 70 -11.31 -8.29 6.94
N ARG A 71 -12.63 -8.45 6.75
CA ARG A 71 -13.58 -8.68 7.84
C ARG A 71 -13.74 -10.15 8.20
N THR A 72 -13.07 -11.05 7.50
CA THR A 72 -13.13 -12.51 7.70
C THR A 72 -11.90 -13.01 8.46
N PRO A 73 -11.94 -14.21 9.08
CA PRO A 73 -10.75 -14.80 9.73
C PRO A 73 -9.58 -15.07 8.78
N ILE A 74 -9.79 -14.96 7.47
CA ILE A 74 -8.75 -15.14 6.44
C ILE A 74 -7.96 -13.83 6.24
N ALA A 75 -8.39 -12.71 6.84
CA ALA A 75 -7.73 -11.41 6.72
C ALA A 75 -6.19 -11.46 6.86
N PRO A 76 -5.60 -12.18 7.85
CA PRO A 76 -4.15 -12.26 8.03
C PRO A 76 -3.38 -12.85 6.83
N ILE A 77 -4.07 -13.60 5.96
CA ILE A 77 -3.50 -14.29 4.79
C ILE A 77 -3.65 -13.43 3.53
N THR A 78 -4.48 -12.38 3.57
CA THR A 78 -4.68 -11.52 2.41
C THR A 78 -3.47 -10.60 2.22
N PRO A 79 -2.96 -10.46 0.98
CA PRO A 79 -1.76 -9.68 0.73
C PRO A 79 -1.96 -8.20 1.04
N GLY A 80 -3.20 -7.69 0.87
CA GLY A 80 -3.54 -6.31 1.21
C GLY A 80 -3.45 -6.02 2.71
N HIS A 81 -3.85 -6.96 3.57
CA HIS A 81 -3.73 -6.78 5.02
C HIS A 81 -2.27 -6.86 5.48
N GLN A 82 -1.50 -7.82 4.95
CA GLN A 82 -0.07 -7.92 5.27
C GLN A 82 0.69 -6.65 4.85
N ARG A 83 0.39 -6.10 3.67
CA ARG A 83 0.92 -4.80 3.23
C ARG A 83 0.57 -3.68 4.21
N GLU A 84 -0.70 -3.53 4.57
CA GLU A 84 -1.16 -2.48 5.48
C GLU A 84 -0.45 -2.56 6.84
N VAL A 85 -0.34 -3.77 7.40
CA VAL A 85 0.37 -4.00 8.67
C VAL A 85 1.85 -3.69 8.54
N GLN A 86 2.54 -4.19 7.50
CA GLN A 86 3.97 -3.97 7.30
C GLN A 86 4.29 -2.49 7.10
N VAL A 87 3.53 -1.79 6.25
CA VAL A 87 3.72 -0.36 5.98
C VAL A 87 3.47 0.45 7.24
N LYS A 88 2.38 0.18 7.96
CA LYS A 88 2.09 0.85 9.24
C LYS A 88 3.22 0.61 10.23
N GLN A 89 3.74 -0.61 10.36
CA GLN A 89 4.87 -0.92 11.24
C GLN A 89 6.15 -0.16 10.84
N SER A 90 6.46 -0.05 9.55
CA SER A 90 7.61 0.73 9.07
C SER A 90 7.47 2.23 9.38
N VAL A 91 6.27 2.81 9.21
CA VAL A 91 6.02 4.22 9.54
C VAL A 91 6.05 4.44 11.06
N VAL A 92 5.46 3.55 11.86
CA VAL A 92 5.55 3.60 13.33
C VAL A 92 7.00 3.52 13.80
N TYR A 93 7.79 2.61 13.23
CA TYR A 93 9.22 2.50 13.54
C TYR A 93 9.97 3.80 13.21
N LEU A 94 9.72 4.41 12.05
CA LEU A 94 10.28 5.71 11.66
C LEU A 94 9.92 6.80 12.69
N VAL A 95 8.65 6.90 13.08
CA VAL A 95 8.16 7.88 14.06
C VAL A 95 8.86 7.66 15.41
N LEU A 96 8.89 6.43 15.92
CA LEU A 96 9.53 6.10 17.19
C LEU A 96 11.03 6.38 17.16
N SER A 97 11.71 6.06 16.06
CA SER A 97 13.13 6.34 15.88
C SER A 97 13.42 7.83 15.94
N ARG A 98 12.62 8.65 15.23
CA ARG A 98 12.76 10.11 15.24
C ARG A 98 12.46 10.74 16.59
N LEU A 99 11.39 10.29 17.26
CA LEU A 99 11.05 10.79 18.59
C LEU A 99 12.07 10.36 19.66
N SER A 100 12.68 9.18 19.52
CA SER A 100 13.82 8.75 20.35
C SER A 100 15.04 9.64 20.12
N GLU A 101 15.34 10.00 18.87
CA GLU A 101 16.39 10.98 18.56
C GLU A 101 16.08 12.36 19.16
N ARG A 102 14.83 12.80 19.08
CA ARG A 102 14.36 14.06 19.70
C ARG A 102 14.50 14.02 21.22
N PHE A 103 14.13 12.92 21.88
CA PHE A 103 14.27 12.74 23.33
C PHE A 103 15.70 12.98 23.82
N SER A 104 16.70 12.57 23.03
CA SER A 104 18.11 12.77 23.37
C SER A 104 18.53 14.25 23.31
N ARG A 105 17.94 15.02 22.41
CA ARG A 105 18.34 16.41 22.10
C ARG A 105 17.51 17.47 22.81
N ASP A 106 16.22 17.22 23.00
CA ASP A 106 15.23 18.16 23.53
C ASP A 106 14.91 17.82 25.00
N ALA A 107 15.53 18.56 25.92
CA ALA A 107 15.33 18.37 27.37
C ALA A 107 13.88 18.62 27.82
N ALA A 108 13.15 19.53 27.17
CA ALA A 108 11.77 19.82 27.53
C ALA A 108 10.82 18.70 27.08
N PHE A 109 11.05 18.14 25.88
CA PHE A 109 10.33 16.94 25.43
C PHE A 109 10.65 15.73 26.31
N ARG A 110 11.93 15.50 26.61
CA ARG A 110 12.37 14.42 27.51
C ARG A 110 11.72 14.52 28.89
N SER A 111 11.78 15.69 29.53
CA SER A 111 11.17 15.90 30.84
C SER A 111 9.69 15.52 30.84
N ARG A 112 8.92 15.97 29.83
CA ARG A 112 7.49 15.67 29.72
C ARG A 112 7.19 14.18 29.59
N LEU A 113 7.98 13.45 28.79
CA LEU A 113 7.81 12.01 28.64
C LEU A 113 8.16 11.26 29.94
N LEU A 114 9.22 11.67 30.63
CA LEU A 114 9.59 11.09 31.92
C LEU A 114 8.55 11.37 33.00
N ASP A 115 8.01 12.60 33.06
CA ASP A 115 6.91 12.94 33.98
C ASP A 115 5.71 12.00 33.77
N ARG A 116 5.43 11.65 32.51
CA ARG A 116 4.36 10.73 32.17
C ARG A 116 4.65 9.28 32.57
N VAL A 117 5.84 8.76 32.30
CA VAL A 117 6.24 7.40 32.73
C VAL A 117 6.22 7.29 34.26
N ILE A 118 6.64 8.32 34.99
CA ILE A 118 6.65 8.29 36.46
C ILE A 118 5.24 8.37 37.03
N SER A 119 4.32 9.06 36.36
CA SER A 119 2.91 9.09 36.77
C SER A 119 2.19 7.75 36.60
N ASP A 120 2.66 6.92 35.68
CA ASP A 120 2.13 5.59 35.38
C ASP A 120 3.29 4.59 35.15
N PRO A 121 4.00 4.19 36.22
CA PRO A 121 5.21 3.39 36.10
C PRO A 121 4.88 1.96 35.65
N PRO A 122 5.79 1.30 34.91
CA PRO A 122 5.64 -0.12 34.60
C PRO A 122 5.66 -0.96 35.87
N ALA A 123 5.16 -2.20 35.79
CA ALA A 123 5.06 -3.10 36.94
C ALA A 123 6.40 -3.37 37.66
N ASP A 124 7.51 -3.34 36.93
CA ASP A 124 8.87 -3.47 37.46
C ASP A 124 9.75 -2.34 36.89
N PRO A 125 9.78 -1.16 37.53
CA PRO A 125 10.49 -0.01 37.01
C PRO A 125 12.01 -0.19 37.21
N PRO A 126 12.84 -0.04 36.16
CA PRO A 126 14.30 -0.13 36.27
C PRO A 126 14.93 1.01 37.09
N ALA A 127 14.16 2.03 37.47
CA ALA A 127 14.59 3.19 38.23
C ALA A 127 13.43 3.75 39.07
N GLU A 128 13.72 4.28 40.26
CA GLU A 128 12.72 4.84 41.16
C GLU A 128 12.54 6.35 40.93
N THR A 129 13.62 7.03 40.52
CA THR A 129 13.63 8.48 40.41
C THR A 129 13.70 8.96 38.96
N LYS A 130 13.19 10.19 38.71
CA LYS A 130 13.27 10.82 37.39
C LYS A 130 14.69 10.96 36.85
N ALA A 131 15.64 11.29 37.72
CA ALA A 131 17.03 11.49 37.34
C ALA A 131 17.68 10.17 36.90
N GLU A 132 17.38 9.06 37.58
CA GLU A 132 17.84 7.73 37.19
C GLU A 132 17.24 7.30 35.85
N TRP A 133 15.93 7.49 35.66
CA TRP A 133 15.29 7.25 34.37
C TRP A 133 15.91 8.08 33.23
N GLU A 134 16.18 9.36 33.48
CA GLU A 134 16.82 10.24 32.50
C GLU A 134 18.22 9.75 32.12
N GLN A 135 19.05 9.45 33.12
CA GLN A 135 20.40 8.93 32.88
C GLN A 135 20.36 7.61 32.11
N LEU A 136 19.47 6.70 32.50
CA LEU A 136 19.30 5.39 31.90
C LEU A 136 18.84 5.50 30.43
N ALA A 137 17.84 6.34 30.15
CA ALA A 137 17.34 6.59 28.79
C ALA A 137 18.33 7.37 27.90
N LEU A 138 19.23 8.17 28.48
CA LEU A 138 20.29 8.82 27.71
C LEU A 138 21.43 7.85 27.38
N THR A 139 21.69 6.88 28.26
CA THR A 139 22.76 5.88 28.08
C THR A 139 22.32 4.72 27.19
N ASP A 140 21.06 4.29 27.30
CA ASP A 140 20.51 3.13 26.60
C ASP A 140 19.44 3.55 25.58
N GLN A 141 19.73 3.28 24.30
CA GLN A 141 18.81 3.54 23.19
C GLN A 141 17.52 2.74 23.29
N TRP A 142 17.57 1.52 23.81
CA TRP A 142 16.40 0.66 23.95
C TRP A 142 15.42 1.23 24.97
N ILE A 143 15.92 1.69 26.11
CA ILE A 143 15.11 2.28 27.17
C ILE A 143 14.46 3.58 26.68
N ARG A 144 15.20 4.39 25.92
CA ARG A 144 14.64 5.57 25.25
C ARG A 144 13.52 5.22 24.28
N TYR A 145 13.75 4.23 23.42
CA TYR A 145 12.77 3.76 22.45
C TYR A 145 11.51 3.23 23.15
N TRP A 146 11.68 2.46 24.22
CA TRP A 146 10.60 1.94 25.05
C TRP A 146 9.78 3.05 25.69
N ILE A 147 10.42 4.05 26.32
CA ILE A 147 9.73 5.21 26.93
C ILE A 147 8.86 5.91 25.90
N VAL A 148 9.44 6.23 24.73
CA VAL A 148 8.70 6.90 23.66
C VAL A 148 7.51 6.05 23.21
N ARG A 149 7.71 4.74 23.00
CA ARG A 149 6.65 3.82 22.55
C ARG A 149 5.50 3.67 23.56
N GLN A 150 5.80 3.72 24.85
CA GLN A 150 4.77 3.61 25.89
C GLN A 150 3.93 4.88 25.98
N VAL A 151 4.59 6.04 25.95
CA VAL A 151 3.95 7.33 26.24
C VAL A 151 3.27 7.93 25.01
N VAL A 152 3.87 7.77 23.84
CA VAL A 152 3.39 8.39 22.60
C VAL A 152 2.46 7.44 21.86
N ASP A 153 1.32 7.96 21.40
CA ASP A 153 0.47 7.26 20.44
C ASP A 153 1.11 7.30 19.04
N ALA A 154 2.15 6.49 18.85
CA ALA A 154 2.92 6.47 17.61
C ALA A 154 2.10 5.95 16.42
N GLU A 155 1.05 5.16 16.68
CA GLU A 155 0.13 4.71 15.63
C GLU A 155 -0.68 5.87 15.07
N LYS A 156 -1.26 6.71 15.93
CA LYS A 156 -1.99 7.90 15.48
C LYS A 156 -1.10 8.85 14.70
N VAL A 157 0.12 9.09 15.17
CA VAL A 157 1.11 9.91 14.46
C VAL A 157 1.51 9.28 13.12
N ALA A 158 1.66 7.95 13.08
CA ALA A 158 1.94 7.24 11.84
C ALA A 158 0.78 7.32 10.84
N ASP A 159 -0.47 7.24 11.30
CA ASP A 159 -1.67 7.38 10.46
C ASP A 159 -1.75 8.81 9.87
N GLU A 160 -1.43 9.85 10.66
CA GLU A 160 -1.31 11.23 10.19
C GLU A 160 -0.19 11.39 9.15
N LEU A 161 0.98 10.81 9.40
CA LEU A 161 2.12 10.86 8.47
C LEU A 161 1.85 10.08 7.18
N GLN A 162 1.11 8.96 7.27
CA GLN A 162 0.71 8.16 6.13
C GLN A 162 -0.31 8.91 5.25
N ALA A 163 -1.23 9.68 5.85
CA ALA A 163 -2.14 10.55 5.08
C ALA A 163 -1.38 11.59 4.24
N ASP A 164 -0.24 12.07 4.75
CA ASP A 164 0.64 13.03 4.07
C ASP A 164 1.62 12.38 3.08
N SER A 165 1.69 11.04 3.00
CA SER A 165 2.68 10.30 2.19
C SER A 165 2.65 10.66 0.69
N TYR A 166 1.47 11.01 0.15
CA TYR A 166 1.33 11.43 -1.25
C TYR A 166 2.22 12.63 -1.58
N ASP A 167 2.26 13.63 -0.68
CA ASP A 167 3.05 14.83 -0.87
C ASP A 167 4.55 14.55 -0.78
N ILE A 168 4.94 13.55 0.02
CA ILE A 168 6.33 13.09 0.14
C ILE A 168 6.83 12.56 -1.22
N VAL A 169 6.04 11.70 -1.87
CA VAL A 169 6.39 11.13 -3.19
C VAL A 169 6.51 12.24 -4.24
N VAL A 170 5.59 13.22 -4.23
CA VAL A 170 5.64 14.36 -5.16
C VAL A 170 6.92 15.19 -4.96
N ARG A 171 7.32 15.45 -3.70
CA ARG A 171 8.57 16.17 -3.38
C ARG A 171 9.81 15.41 -3.84
N LEU A 172 9.84 14.11 -3.58
CA LEU A 172 10.92 13.20 -4.00
C LEU A 172 11.12 13.16 -5.51
N ARG A 173 10.03 13.20 -6.28
CA ARG A 173 10.09 13.32 -7.75
C ARG A 173 10.69 14.66 -8.18
N GLY A 174 10.38 15.74 -7.46
CA GLY A 174 10.95 17.07 -7.73
C GLY A 174 12.48 17.14 -7.56
N THR A 175 13.05 16.31 -6.67
CA THR A 175 14.49 16.26 -6.42
C THR A 175 15.25 15.26 -7.30
N SER A 176 14.57 14.54 -8.21
CA SER A 176 15.16 13.46 -9.02
C SER A 176 15.87 12.38 -8.19
N ASP A 177 15.35 12.06 -7.01
CA ASP A 177 15.96 11.04 -6.14
C ASP A 177 15.81 9.64 -6.78
N PRO A 178 16.87 8.80 -6.84
CA PRO A 178 16.77 7.45 -7.39
C PRO A 178 15.72 6.59 -6.67
N VAL A 179 15.44 6.85 -5.38
CA VAL A 179 14.37 6.16 -4.63
C VAL A 179 12.99 6.49 -5.21
N ALA A 180 12.78 7.72 -5.69
CA ALA A 180 11.51 8.11 -6.30
C ALA A 180 11.27 7.33 -7.61
N LEU A 181 12.31 7.17 -8.42
CA LEU A 181 12.24 6.40 -9.67
C LEU A 181 12.00 4.91 -9.40
N GLU A 182 12.66 4.35 -8.39
CA GLU A 182 12.47 2.95 -8.02
C GLU A 182 11.07 2.70 -7.44
N HIS A 183 10.57 3.62 -6.61
CA HIS A 183 9.20 3.60 -6.12
C HIS A 183 8.20 3.62 -7.27
N ASP A 184 8.37 4.53 -8.24
CA ASP A 184 7.50 4.64 -9.42
C ASP A 184 7.54 3.37 -10.28
N ARG A 185 8.73 2.77 -10.45
CA ARG A 185 8.92 1.51 -11.18
C ARG A 185 8.15 0.36 -10.52
N LEU A 186 8.36 0.15 -9.22
CA LEU A 186 7.72 -0.92 -8.45
C LEU A 186 6.20 -0.71 -8.35
N GLN A 187 5.74 0.53 -8.18
CA GLN A 187 4.33 0.86 -8.19
C GLN A 187 3.69 0.56 -9.55
N ALA A 188 4.31 1.02 -10.65
CA ALA A 188 3.81 0.75 -12.01
C ALA A 188 3.78 -0.75 -12.33
N GLU A 189 4.79 -1.51 -11.88
CA GLU A 189 4.84 -2.96 -12.01
C GLU A 189 3.71 -3.66 -11.24
N GLY A 190 3.48 -3.27 -9.98
CA GLY A 190 2.38 -3.79 -9.17
C GLY A 190 1.01 -3.48 -9.79
N ASP A 191 0.80 -2.24 -10.24
CA ASP A 191 -0.40 -1.78 -10.93
C ASP A 191 -0.66 -2.58 -12.20
N PHE A 192 0.39 -2.81 -13.00
CA PHE A 192 0.31 -3.60 -14.23
C PHE A 192 -0.11 -5.05 -13.95
N ARG A 193 0.55 -5.73 -12.99
CA ARG A 193 0.24 -7.12 -12.61
C ARG A 193 -1.22 -7.27 -12.19
N ILE A 194 -1.72 -6.34 -11.36
CA ILE A 194 -3.11 -6.33 -10.90
C ILE A 194 -4.09 -6.01 -12.05
N ALA A 195 -3.77 -5.05 -12.92
CA ALA A 195 -4.63 -4.65 -14.02
C ALA A 195 -4.78 -5.75 -15.09
N VAL A 196 -3.75 -6.57 -15.30
CA VAL A 196 -3.75 -7.68 -16.27
C VAL A 196 -4.57 -8.87 -15.80
N PHE A 197 -4.73 -9.07 -14.48
CA PHE A 197 -5.50 -10.17 -13.90
C PHE A 197 -6.92 -10.27 -14.47
N GLY A 198 -7.69 -9.17 -14.44
CA GLY A 198 -9.10 -9.16 -14.86
C GLY A 198 -9.31 -9.65 -16.29
N PRO A 199 -8.68 -9.05 -17.31
CA PRO A 199 -8.82 -9.53 -18.68
C PRO A 199 -8.31 -10.96 -18.89
N LEU A 200 -7.24 -11.39 -18.23
CA LEU A 200 -6.77 -12.77 -18.35
C LEU A 200 -7.75 -13.77 -17.73
N ALA A 201 -8.29 -13.47 -16.54
CA ALA A 201 -9.28 -14.31 -15.89
C ALA A 201 -10.54 -14.44 -16.75
N ALA A 202 -11.01 -13.33 -17.34
CA ALA A 202 -12.13 -13.34 -18.27
C ALA A 202 -11.82 -14.16 -19.54
N ALA A 203 -10.60 -14.07 -20.08
CA ALA A 203 -10.16 -14.91 -21.20
C ALA A 203 -10.21 -16.40 -20.85
N CYS A 204 -9.71 -16.79 -19.68
CA CYS A 204 -9.74 -18.18 -19.20
C CYS A 204 -11.17 -18.71 -19.10
N VAL A 205 -12.12 -17.92 -18.59
CA VAL A 205 -13.54 -18.30 -18.49
C VAL A 205 -14.17 -18.46 -19.87
N VAL A 206 -13.93 -17.51 -20.78
CA VAL A 206 -14.44 -17.58 -22.16
C VAL A 206 -13.88 -18.82 -22.88
N LEU A 207 -12.57 -19.06 -22.74
CA LEU A 207 -11.89 -20.22 -23.31
C LEU A 207 -12.43 -21.54 -22.74
N ALA A 208 -12.74 -21.55 -21.44
CA ALA A 208 -13.31 -22.71 -20.76
C ALA A 208 -14.69 -23.10 -21.28
N ILE A 209 -15.55 -22.10 -21.54
CA ILE A 209 -16.89 -22.31 -22.08
C ILE A 209 -16.83 -22.70 -23.57
N ARG A 210 -15.90 -22.12 -24.33
CA ARG A 210 -15.82 -22.27 -25.78
C ARG A 210 -15.11 -23.53 -26.24
N TRP A 211 -14.02 -23.89 -25.58
CA TRP A 211 -13.11 -24.92 -26.06
C TRP A 211 -12.86 -26.01 -25.02
N THR A 212 -12.38 -25.68 -23.82
CA THR A 212 -12.00 -26.72 -22.85
C THR A 212 -12.01 -26.25 -21.38
N PRO A 213 -12.71 -26.96 -20.46
CA PRO A 213 -12.81 -26.55 -19.07
C PRO A 213 -11.46 -26.51 -18.34
N TRP A 214 -10.45 -27.21 -18.84
CA TRP A 214 -9.09 -27.20 -18.30
C TRP A 214 -8.44 -25.81 -18.28
N CYS A 215 -8.91 -24.86 -19.09
CA CYS A 215 -8.47 -23.46 -19.03
C CYS A 215 -8.70 -22.80 -17.66
N LEU A 216 -9.62 -23.30 -16.84
CA LEU A 216 -9.85 -22.79 -15.48
C LEU A 216 -8.69 -23.11 -14.52
N LEU A 217 -7.84 -24.10 -14.83
CA LEU A 217 -6.64 -24.40 -14.04
C LEU A 217 -5.60 -23.26 -14.08
N ALA A 218 -5.74 -22.29 -14.99
CA ALA A 218 -4.90 -21.10 -15.00
C ALA A 218 -5.29 -20.07 -13.92
N LEU A 219 -6.51 -20.12 -13.37
CA LEU A 219 -6.98 -19.13 -12.39
C LEU A 219 -6.10 -19.04 -11.13
N PRO A 220 -5.64 -20.15 -10.50
CA PRO A 220 -4.69 -20.08 -9.39
C PRO A 220 -3.40 -19.33 -9.73
N VAL A 221 -2.85 -19.53 -10.93
CA VAL A 221 -1.65 -18.83 -11.41
C VAL A 221 -1.91 -17.33 -11.56
N LEU A 222 -3.10 -16.97 -12.06
CA LEU A 222 -3.51 -15.56 -12.13
C LEU A 222 -3.71 -14.95 -10.75
N THR A 223 -4.20 -15.71 -9.77
CA THR A 223 -4.26 -15.24 -8.37
C THR A 223 -2.86 -14.95 -7.83
N CYS A 224 -1.85 -15.78 -8.15
CA CYS A 224 -0.45 -15.48 -7.77
C CYS A 224 0.05 -14.16 -8.35
N LEU A 225 -0.39 -13.74 -9.55
CA LEU A 225 -0.04 -12.42 -10.10
C LEU A 225 -0.57 -11.27 -9.24
N ILE A 226 -1.74 -11.43 -8.60
CA ILE A 226 -2.24 -10.43 -7.66
C ILE A 226 -1.33 -10.34 -6.43
N TYR A 227 -0.91 -11.49 -5.88
CA TYR A 227 0.02 -11.53 -4.74
C TYR A 227 1.34 -10.84 -5.07
N LEU A 228 1.97 -11.22 -6.18
CA LEU A 228 3.21 -10.62 -6.66
C LEU A 228 3.04 -9.12 -6.99
N GLY A 229 1.86 -8.70 -7.43
CA GLY A 229 1.57 -7.28 -7.67
C GLY A 229 1.44 -6.47 -6.39
N VAL A 230 0.86 -7.05 -5.34
CA VAL A 230 0.77 -6.40 -4.02
C VAL A 230 2.13 -6.35 -3.34
N GLU A 231 2.92 -7.43 -3.42
CA GLU A 231 4.28 -7.50 -2.87
C GLU A 231 5.19 -6.39 -3.44
N ALA A 232 5.18 -6.20 -4.76
CA ALA A 232 5.93 -5.11 -5.41
C ALA A 232 5.53 -3.71 -4.89
N ARG A 233 4.24 -3.49 -4.61
CA ARG A 233 3.78 -2.22 -4.01
C ARG A 233 4.24 -2.07 -2.56
N THR A 234 4.26 -3.15 -1.79
CA THR A 234 4.77 -3.15 -0.41
C THR A 234 6.26 -2.79 -0.38
N GLU A 235 7.05 -3.39 -1.27
CA GLU A 235 8.48 -3.10 -1.41
C GLU A 235 8.72 -1.62 -1.77
N ALA A 236 7.89 -1.05 -2.66
CA ALA A 236 7.94 0.37 -3.00
C ALA A 236 7.72 1.28 -1.77
N GLU A 237 6.77 0.93 -0.89
CA GLU A 237 6.45 1.70 0.32
C GLU A 237 7.51 1.52 1.42
N GLN A 238 8.05 0.32 1.58
CA GLN A 238 9.16 0.06 2.49
C GLN A 238 10.42 0.83 2.07
N GLY A 239 10.73 0.87 0.77
CA GLY A 239 11.84 1.66 0.23
C GLY A 239 11.68 3.17 0.52
N LEU A 240 10.44 3.68 0.43
CA LEU A 240 10.13 5.06 0.79
C LEU A 240 10.34 5.31 2.30
N ALA A 241 9.83 4.43 3.16
CA ALA A 241 10.01 4.52 4.60
C ALA A 241 11.50 4.45 5.02
N ALA A 242 12.28 3.57 4.38
CA ALA A 242 13.72 3.47 4.59
C ALA A 242 14.45 4.75 4.19
N ALA A 243 14.10 5.36 3.04
CA ALA A 243 14.69 6.61 2.59
C ALA A 243 14.37 7.80 3.50
N LEU A 244 13.15 7.85 4.05
CA LEU A 244 12.75 8.82 5.07
C LEU A 244 13.53 8.62 6.38
N THR A 245 13.74 7.37 6.78
CA THR A 245 14.50 7.00 7.99
C THR A 245 15.96 7.42 7.84
N ALA A 246 16.56 7.19 6.68
CA ALA A 246 17.92 7.61 6.36
C ALA A 246 18.10 9.13 6.22
N GLY A 247 17.02 9.92 6.37
CA GLY A 247 17.07 11.38 6.28
C GLY A 247 17.44 11.92 4.90
N ARG A 248 17.28 11.11 3.84
CA ARG A 248 17.54 11.57 2.46
C ARG A 248 16.53 12.61 1.98
N VAL A 249 15.36 12.64 2.61
CA VAL A 249 14.26 13.56 2.28
C VAL A 249 14.04 14.52 3.43
N ASN A 250 14.27 15.80 3.18
CA ASN A 250 13.87 16.87 4.10
C ASN A 250 12.36 17.04 4.01
N ASP A 251 11.63 16.31 4.86
CA ASP A 251 10.18 16.32 4.83
C ASP A 251 9.59 17.25 5.91
N PRO A 252 8.73 18.23 5.53
CA PRO A 252 8.09 19.13 6.50
C PRO A 252 7.20 18.40 7.51
N SER A 253 6.63 17.24 7.18
CA SER A 253 5.85 16.43 8.12
C SER A 253 6.75 15.77 9.17
N LEU A 254 7.96 15.37 8.79
CA LEU A 254 8.97 14.92 9.76
C LEU A 254 9.48 16.09 10.63
N ALA A 255 9.73 17.26 10.04
CA ALA A 255 10.10 18.45 10.81
C ALA A 255 8.99 18.89 11.78
N ARG A 256 7.72 18.63 11.43
CA ARG A 256 6.57 18.82 12.33
C ARG A 256 6.66 17.90 13.56
N LEU A 257 7.24 16.71 13.48
CA LEU A 257 7.45 15.86 14.67
C LEU A 257 8.42 16.49 15.69
N ASP A 258 9.32 17.37 15.24
CA ASP A 258 10.20 18.13 16.12
C ASP A 258 9.49 19.34 16.77
N ALA A 259 8.46 19.88 16.11
CA ALA A 259 7.77 21.09 16.56
C ALA A 259 6.46 20.83 17.32
N ILE A 260 5.71 19.79 16.95
CA ILE A 260 4.35 19.53 17.45
C ILE A 260 4.39 18.94 18.86
N SER A 261 3.36 19.29 19.65
CA SER A 261 3.00 18.58 20.87
C SER A 261 2.49 17.19 20.50
N VAL A 262 3.36 16.19 20.65
CA VAL A 262 3.07 14.80 20.34
C VAL A 262 1.87 14.32 21.16
N PRO A 263 0.85 13.68 20.55
CA PRO A 263 -0.27 13.12 21.29
C PRO A 263 0.23 12.07 22.27
N LEU A 264 -0.01 12.31 23.56
CA LEU A 264 0.25 11.34 24.62
C LEU A 264 -0.89 10.34 24.64
N ARG A 265 -0.59 9.09 25.00
CA ARG A 265 -1.59 8.05 25.15
C ARG A 265 -2.55 8.39 26.29
N ASP A 266 -3.84 8.46 25.99
CA ASP A 266 -4.90 8.74 26.97
C ASP A 266 -4.96 7.61 28.02
N GLU A 267 -5.15 7.96 29.30
CA GLU A 267 -5.14 7.01 30.45
C GLU A 267 -6.22 5.91 30.38
N GLY A 268 -7.18 6.01 29.46
CA GLY A 268 -8.24 5.02 29.27
C GLY A 268 -8.04 4.06 28.10
N SER A 269 -6.97 4.24 27.29
CA SER A 269 -6.68 3.41 26.13
C SER A 269 -5.91 2.16 26.55
N THR A 270 -6.60 1.22 27.23
CA THR A 270 -6.15 -0.17 27.30
C THR A 270 -6.36 -0.81 25.93
N THR A 271 -5.63 -0.36 24.91
CA THR A 271 -5.36 -1.24 23.77
C THR A 271 -4.69 -2.44 24.40
N THR A 272 -5.34 -3.59 24.35
CA THR A 272 -4.74 -4.89 24.60
C THR A 272 -3.52 -4.97 23.70
N LEU A 273 -2.36 -4.53 24.21
CA LEU A 273 -1.08 -4.77 23.59
C LEU A 273 -1.05 -6.29 23.45
N GLY A 274 -1.07 -6.76 22.19
CA GLY A 274 -0.67 -8.13 21.91
C GLY A 274 0.61 -8.38 22.67
N ASP A 275 0.65 -9.49 23.39
CA ASP A 275 1.72 -9.92 24.29
C ASP A 275 3.09 -9.36 23.86
N PRO A 276 3.77 -8.54 24.70
CA PRO A 276 5.05 -7.92 24.35
C PRO A 276 6.15 -8.94 24.05
N THR A 277 5.94 -10.23 24.32
CA THR A 277 6.83 -11.31 23.91
C THR A 277 6.71 -11.70 22.42
N ALA A 278 5.70 -11.21 21.69
CA ALA A 278 5.38 -11.76 20.37
C ALA A 278 6.36 -11.38 19.24
N THR A 279 7.18 -10.34 19.35
CA THR A 279 8.30 -10.10 18.43
C THR A 279 9.24 -9.06 19.05
N GLU A 280 10.24 -9.49 19.82
CA GLU A 280 11.48 -8.71 19.85
C GLU A 280 11.96 -8.67 18.40
N PRO A 281 12.07 -7.48 17.75
CA PRO A 281 12.71 -7.41 16.46
C PRO A 281 14.13 -7.94 16.66
N ASP A 282 14.45 -9.03 15.98
CA ASP A 282 15.76 -9.64 16.03
C ASP A 282 16.79 -8.54 15.73
N PRO A 283 17.73 -8.24 16.65
CA PRO A 283 18.73 -7.20 16.42
C PRO A 283 19.59 -7.50 15.18
N GLU A 284 19.64 -8.74 14.69
CA GLU A 284 20.29 -9.08 13.43
C GLU A 284 19.50 -8.62 12.18
N GLN A 285 18.19 -8.36 12.27
CA GLN A 285 17.41 -7.80 11.16
C GLN A 285 17.52 -6.27 11.04
N LEU A 286 18.29 -5.63 11.92
CA LEU A 286 18.48 -4.18 11.99
C LEU A 286 19.89 -3.71 11.57
N GLN A 287 20.72 -4.61 11.04
CA GLN A 287 22.00 -4.30 10.37
C GLN A 287 21.85 -4.36 8.85
#